data_AF-A0AAW7HHA7-F1
#
_entry.id   AF-A0AAW7HHA7-F1
#
_cell.length_a   1.000
_cell.length_b   1.000
_cell.length_c   1.000
_cell.angle_alpha   90.00
_cell.angle_beta   90.00
_cell.angle_gamma   90.00
#
_symmetry.space_group_name_H-M   'P 1'
#
loop_
_entity.id
_entity.type
_entity.pdbx_description
1 polymer ?
#
loop_
_entity_poly.entity_id
_entity_poly.type
_entity_poly.pdbx_seq_one_letter_code
_entity_poly.pdbx_strand_id
1 'polypeptide(L)'
;MNWLSVVPAWCWWLIALVLVTGGQQYRVAVADGAASDARAETAKTEKTLADYRLEVSERDRRAAAQARQEEQRRAEAQEEARAHAQKARKIADNGAAGADAAGQRLQRDAENLVASVSCAGTDTAAVARGETATRAAMVLSDLLARADARAGQLAKAYDRAKIAGDQCAKEYDYLSGR
;
A
#
# COMPACT_ATOMS: atom_id res chain seq x y z
N MET A 1 17.11 -100.28 -31.19
CA MET A 1 16.32 -99.53 -32.20
C MET A 1 17.03 -98.20 -32.46
N ASN A 2 18.07 -98.20 -33.30
CA ASN A 2 18.86 -97.01 -33.62
C ASN A 2 18.17 -96.24 -34.75
N TRP A 3 17.28 -95.32 -34.40
CA TRP A 3 16.56 -94.45 -35.35
C TRP A 3 17.34 -93.17 -35.73
N LEU A 4 18.57 -93.02 -35.24
CA LEU A 4 19.41 -91.83 -35.42
C LEU A 4 20.22 -91.84 -36.74
N SER A 5 20.32 -92.96 -37.45
CA SER A 5 21.16 -93.10 -38.66
C SER A 5 20.43 -92.88 -40.00
N VAL A 6 19.15 -92.48 -39.98
CA VAL A 6 18.34 -92.20 -41.20
C VAL A 6 18.13 -90.70 -41.45
N VAL A 7 18.48 -89.84 -40.49
CA VAL A 7 18.28 -88.39 -40.61
C VAL A 7 19.43 -87.76 -41.41
N PRO A 8 19.17 -87.13 -42.57
CA PRO A 8 20.20 -86.47 -43.35
C PRO A 8 20.91 -85.34 -42.59
N ALA A 9 22.21 -85.15 -42.84
CA ALA A 9 23.03 -84.13 -42.15
C ALA A 9 22.47 -82.69 -42.26
N TRP A 10 21.71 -82.37 -43.32
CA TRP A 10 21.08 -81.06 -43.50
C TRP A 10 19.97 -80.77 -42.47
N CYS A 11 19.28 -81.79 -41.95
CA CYS A 11 18.28 -81.61 -40.89
C CYS A 11 18.92 -81.11 -39.59
N TRP A 12 20.10 -81.65 -39.23
CA TRP A 12 20.85 -81.19 -38.06
C TRP A 12 21.33 -79.75 -38.21
N TRP A 13 21.71 -79.34 -39.42
CA TRP A 13 22.07 -77.96 -39.73
C TRP A 13 20.89 -77.00 -39.60
N LEU A 14 19.70 -77.38 -40.07
CA LEU A 14 18.49 -76.57 -39.91
C LEU A 14 18.08 -76.41 -38.44
N ILE A 15 18.19 -77.48 -37.64
CA ILE A 15 17.92 -77.42 -36.19
C ILE A 15 18.91 -76.48 -35.51
N ALA A 16 20.21 -76.58 -35.83
CA ALA A 16 21.22 -75.68 -35.28
C ALA A 16 20.94 -74.21 -35.65
N LEU A 17 20.52 -73.95 -36.89
CA LEU A 17 20.21 -72.60 -37.36
C LEU A 17 18.97 -72.02 -36.64
N VAL A 18 17.92 -72.82 -36.46
CA VAL A 18 16.71 -72.42 -35.69
C VAL A 18 17.05 -72.16 -34.23
N LEU A 19 17.91 -72.97 -33.61
CA LEU A 19 18.34 -72.75 -32.23
C LEU A 19 19.15 -71.45 -32.08
N VAL A 20 20.05 -71.16 -33.03
CA VAL A 20 20.83 -69.91 -33.01
C VAL A 20 19.93 -68.71 -33.26
N THR A 21 19.05 -68.73 -34.26
CA THR A 21 18.15 -67.59 -34.54
C THR A 21 17.13 -67.39 -33.43
N GLY A 22 16.54 -68.46 -32.90
CA GLY A 22 15.64 -68.40 -31.75
C GLY A 22 16.33 -67.87 -30.48
N GLY A 23 17.57 -68.29 -30.23
CA GLY A 23 18.39 -67.77 -29.14
C GLY A 23 18.72 -66.29 -29.30
N GLN A 24 19.04 -65.82 -30.51
CA GLN A 24 19.27 -64.41 -30.80
C GLN A 24 17.97 -63.58 -30.67
N GLN A 25 16.84 -64.10 -31.16
CA GLN A 25 15.53 -63.43 -31.01
C GLN A 25 15.12 -63.30 -29.54
N TYR A 26 15.36 -64.33 -28.71
CA TYR A 26 15.10 -64.27 -27.28
C TYR A 26 15.96 -63.19 -26.58
N ARG A 27 17.24 -63.08 -26.94
CA ARG A 27 18.13 -62.05 -26.37
C ARG A 27 17.68 -60.63 -26.73
N VAL A 28 17.25 -60.40 -27.97
CA VAL A 28 16.73 -59.10 -28.42
C VAL A 28 15.43 -58.77 -27.69
N ALA A 29 14.49 -59.72 -27.60
CA ALA A 29 13.23 -59.50 -26.90
C ALA A 29 13.44 -59.17 -25.40
N VAL A 30 14.38 -59.84 -24.74
CA VAL A 30 14.76 -59.54 -23.35
C VAL A 30 15.42 -58.15 -23.23
N ALA A 31 16.29 -57.78 -24.17
CA ALA A 31 16.94 -56.47 -24.18
C ALA A 31 15.95 -55.32 -24.44
N ASP A 32 15.01 -55.50 -25.36
CA ASP A 32 13.96 -54.53 -25.65
C ASP A 32 13.01 -54.36 -24.45
N GLY A 33 12.69 -55.46 -23.75
CA GLY A 33 11.94 -55.42 -22.49
C GLY A 33 12.65 -54.56 -21.44
N ALA A 34 13.92 -54.86 -21.15
CA ALA A 34 14.72 -54.11 -20.19
C ALA A 34 14.88 -52.62 -20.58
N ALA A 35 15.03 -52.33 -21.88
CA ALA A 35 15.09 -50.95 -22.36
C ALA A 35 13.74 -50.22 -22.23
N SER A 36 12.62 -50.91 -22.41
CA SER A 36 11.28 -50.35 -22.24
C SER A 36 10.96 -50.04 -20.77
N ASP A 37 11.37 -50.93 -19.86
CA ASP A 37 11.24 -50.73 -18.41
C ASP A 37 12.09 -49.55 -17.94
N ALA A 38 13.34 -49.46 -18.40
CA ALA A 38 14.21 -48.32 -18.08
C ALA A 38 13.63 -46.98 -18.56
N ARG A 39 13.05 -46.92 -19.78
CA ARG A 39 12.36 -45.72 -20.28
C ARG A 39 11.10 -45.39 -19.49
N ALA A 40 10.38 -46.41 -19.02
CA ALA A 40 9.20 -46.21 -18.20
C ALA A 40 9.56 -45.63 -16.82
N GLU A 41 10.68 -46.05 -16.24
CA GLU A 41 11.21 -45.48 -14.99
C GLU A 41 11.64 -44.02 -15.18
N THR A 42 12.40 -43.70 -16.23
CA THR A 42 12.82 -42.31 -16.50
C THR A 42 11.62 -41.40 -16.74
N ALA A 43 10.61 -41.87 -17.48
CA ALA A 43 9.39 -41.11 -17.73
C ALA A 43 8.59 -40.83 -16.44
N LYS A 44 8.58 -41.78 -15.49
CA LYS A 44 7.97 -41.55 -14.16
C LYS A 44 8.73 -40.48 -13.39
N THR A 45 10.06 -40.53 -13.37
CA THR A 45 10.88 -39.53 -12.69
C THR A 45 10.69 -38.13 -13.29
N GLU A 46 10.72 -38.01 -14.62
CA GLU A 46 10.47 -36.74 -15.31
C GLU A 46 9.08 -36.18 -14.99
N LYS A 47 8.05 -37.02 -14.98
CA LYS A 47 6.70 -36.62 -14.60
C LYS A 47 6.64 -36.12 -13.16
N THR A 48 7.24 -36.84 -12.20
CA THR A 48 7.25 -36.39 -10.80
C THR A 48 8.00 -35.07 -10.62
N LEU A 49 9.06 -34.85 -11.40
CA LEU A 49 9.79 -33.58 -11.39
C LEU A 49 8.96 -32.45 -11.99
N ALA A 50 8.23 -32.71 -13.07
CA ALA A 50 7.31 -31.73 -13.68
C ALA A 50 6.16 -31.36 -12.74
N ASP A 51 5.54 -32.36 -12.09
CA ASP A 51 4.47 -32.15 -11.11
C ASP A 51 4.98 -31.34 -9.90
N TYR A 52 6.17 -31.68 -9.37
CA TYR A 52 6.78 -30.92 -8.28
C TYR A 52 7.10 -29.46 -8.65
N ARG A 53 7.63 -29.23 -9.85
CA ARG A 53 7.89 -27.86 -10.35
C ARG A 53 6.61 -27.05 -10.49
N LEU A 54 5.53 -27.69 -10.95
CA LEU A 54 4.22 -27.05 -11.05
C LEU A 54 3.73 -26.64 -9.65
N GLU A 55 3.74 -27.56 -8.69
CA GLU A 55 3.33 -27.28 -7.31
C GLU A 55 4.13 -26.13 -6.68
N VAL A 56 5.45 -26.13 -6.86
CA VAL A 56 6.32 -25.05 -6.35
C VAL A 56 5.95 -23.72 -7.02
N SER A 57 5.78 -23.70 -8.35
CA SER A 57 5.41 -22.48 -9.07
C SER A 57 4.06 -21.92 -8.63
N GLU A 58 3.09 -22.78 -8.33
CA GLU A 58 1.79 -22.36 -7.80
C GLU A 58 1.91 -21.80 -6.39
N ARG A 59 2.68 -22.44 -5.52
CA ARG A 59 2.94 -21.95 -4.16
C ARG A 59 3.62 -20.58 -4.20
N ASP A 60 4.63 -20.42 -5.04
CA ASP A 60 5.34 -19.15 -5.21
C ASP A 60 4.42 -18.05 -5.74
N ARG A 61 3.56 -18.36 -6.71
CA ARG A 61 2.57 -17.40 -7.22
C ARG A 61 1.56 -16.98 -6.14
N ARG A 62 1.09 -17.92 -5.32
CA ARG A 62 0.18 -17.63 -4.20
C ARG A 62 0.87 -16.80 -3.12
N ALA A 63 2.09 -17.17 -2.74
CA ALA A 63 2.88 -16.42 -1.76
C ALA A 63 3.17 -14.99 -2.25
N ALA A 64 3.58 -14.83 -3.52
CA ALA A 64 3.80 -13.53 -4.12
C ALA A 64 2.52 -12.69 -4.23
N ALA A 65 1.38 -13.32 -4.53
CA ALA A 65 0.09 -12.63 -4.55
C ALA A 65 -0.32 -12.14 -3.15
N GLN A 66 -0.14 -12.97 -2.11
CA GLN A 66 -0.40 -12.60 -0.72
C GLN A 66 0.51 -11.46 -0.25
N ALA A 67 1.80 -11.53 -0.58
CA ALA A 67 2.75 -10.45 -0.26
C ALA A 67 2.35 -9.12 -0.91
N ARG A 68 1.99 -9.14 -2.21
CA ARG A 68 1.51 -7.93 -2.91
C ARG A 68 0.20 -7.41 -2.34
N GLN A 69 -0.73 -8.28 -1.93
CA GLN A 69 -1.99 -7.86 -1.32
C GLN A 69 -1.74 -7.16 0.01
N GLU A 70 -0.84 -7.69 0.84
CA GLU A 70 -0.46 -7.04 2.08
C GLU A 70 0.23 -5.70 1.80
N GLU A 71 1.16 -5.62 0.85
CA GLU A 71 1.78 -4.35 0.43
C GLU A 71 0.75 -3.32 -0.08
N GLN A 72 -0.26 -3.75 -0.85
CA GLN A 72 -1.33 -2.88 -1.33
C GLN A 72 -2.19 -2.38 -0.18
N ARG A 73 -2.66 -3.27 0.69
CA ARG A 73 -3.41 -2.91 1.91
C ARG A 73 -2.63 -1.89 2.74
N ARG A 74 -1.32 -2.10 2.84
CA ARG A 74 -0.39 -1.21 3.55
C ARG A 74 -0.26 0.17 2.91
N ALA A 75 -0.16 0.22 1.58
CA ALA A 75 -0.10 1.47 0.84
C ALA A 75 -1.42 2.24 0.90
N GLU A 76 -2.57 1.56 0.74
CA GLU A 76 -3.91 2.15 0.79
C GLU A 76 -4.18 2.80 2.16
N ALA A 77 -3.84 2.12 3.25
CA ALA A 77 -4.01 2.66 4.60
C ALA A 77 -3.17 3.94 4.83
N GLN A 78 -1.92 3.97 4.35
CA GLN A 78 -1.08 5.17 4.42
C GLN A 78 -1.63 6.30 3.56
N GLU A 79 -2.15 5.98 2.37
CA GLU A 79 -2.77 6.97 1.49
C GLU A 79 -4.02 7.58 2.15
N GLU A 80 -4.87 6.76 2.77
CA GLU A 80 -6.04 7.24 3.50
C GLU A 80 -5.66 8.13 4.68
N ALA A 81 -4.65 7.74 5.47
CA ALA A 81 -4.14 8.57 6.56
C ALA A 81 -3.66 9.93 6.03
N ARG A 82 -2.83 9.93 4.98
CA ARG A 82 -2.34 11.16 4.32
C ARG A 82 -3.48 12.02 3.79
N ALA A 83 -4.47 11.43 3.13
CA ALA A 83 -5.64 12.13 2.60
C ALA A 83 -6.43 12.79 3.74
N HIS A 84 -6.62 12.09 4.86
CA HIS A 84 -7.27 12.65 6.04
C HIS A 84 -6.50 13.85 6.61
N ALA A 85 -5.18 13.74 6.78
CA ALA A 85 -4.37 14.88 7.24
C ALA A 85 -4.41 16.06 6.26
N GLN A 86 -4.38 15.82 4.95
CA GLN A 86 -4.52 16.89 3.96
C GLN A 86 -5.87 17.59 4.07
N LYS A 87 -6.97 16.83 4.24
CA LYS A 87 -8.30 17.38 4.45
C LYS A 87 -8.36 18.22 5.72
N ALA A 88 -7.80 17.73 6.82
CA ALA A 88 -7.75 18.45 8.08
C ALA A 88 -6.94 19.76 7.96
N ARG A 89 -5.80 19.74 7.26
CA ARG A 89 -5.01 20.96 6.96
C ARG A 89 -5.83 21.98 6.18
N LYS A 90 -6.51 21.56 5.12
CA LYS A 90 -7.37 22.47 4.34
C LYS A 90 -8.47 23.10 5.19
N ILE A 91 -9.09 22.33 6.08
CA ILE A 91 -10.12 22.85 7.00
C ILE A 91 -9.51 23.88 7.95
N ALA A 92 -8.36 23.59 8.56
CA ALA A 92 -7.66 24.50 9.45
C ALA A 92 -7.22 25.79 8.73
N ASP A 93 -6.67 25.68 7.52
CA ASP A 93 -6.24 26.82 6.71
C ASP A 93 -7.43 27.72 6.32
N ASN A 94 -8.56 27.11 5.91
CA ASN A 94 -9.78 27.86 5.61
C ASN A 94 -10.36 28.52 6.86
N GLY A 95 -10.36 27.83 8.00
CA GLY A 95 -10.81 28.38 9.28
C GLY A 95 -9.95 29.57 9.72
N ALA A 96 -8.63 29.44 9.58
CA ALA A 96 -7.67 30.50 9.85
C ALA A 96 -7.88 31.72 8.94
N ALA A 97 -8.05 31.51 7.64
CA ALA A 97 -8.36 32.59 6.71
C ALA A 97 -9.70 33.28 7.01
N GLY A 98 -10.71 32.50 7.42
CA GLY A 98 -12.01 33.02 7.86
C GLY A 98 -11.91 33.88 9.12
N ALA A 99 -11.11 33.45 10.11
CA ALA A 99 -10.84 34.20 11.32
C ALA A 99 -10.09 35.52 11.01
N ASP A 100 -9.03 35.45 10.20
CA ASP A 100 -8.27 36.63 9.77
C ASP A 100 -9.18 37.64 9.04
N ALA A 101 -10.07 37.18 8.16
CA ALA A 101 -11.03 38.03 7.45
C ALA A 101 -12.09 38.65 8.39
N ALA A 102 -12.58 37.89 9.37
CA ALA A 102 -13.52 38.39 10.37
C ALA A 102 -12.86 39.47 11.25
N GLY A 103 -11.62 39.27 11.68
CA GLY A 103 -10.84 40.26 12.42
C GLY A 103 -10.64 41.56 11.63
N GLN A 104 -10.25 41.48 10.36
CA GLN A 104 -10.12 42.66 9.49
C GLN A 104 -11.45 43.39 9.26
N ARG A 105 -12.57 42.67 9.19
CA ARG A 105 -13.89 43.30 9.12
C ARG A 105 -14.22 44.04 10.41
N LEU A 106 -14.02 43.41 11.56
CA LEU A 106 -14.25 44.04 12.86
C LEU A 106 -13.42 45.32 13.02
N GLN A 107 -12.16 45.30 12.58
CA GLN A 107 -11.30 46.48 12.63
C GLN A 107 -11.81 47.61 11.75
N ARG A 108 -12.24 47.31 10.51
CA ARG A 108 -12.86 48.31 9.62
C ARG A 108 -14.17 48.87 10.20
N ASP A 109 -15.01 48.01 10.77
CA ASP A 109 -16.27 48.42 11.39
C ASP A 109 -16.01 49.34 12.61
N ALA A 110 -14.95 49.06 13.38
CA ALA A 110 -14.53 49.92 14.49
C ALA A 110 -13.97 51.27 14.02
N GLU A 111 -13.13 51.29 12.98
CA GLU A 111 -12.62 52.54 12.37
C GLU A 111 -13.76 53.42 11.83
N ASN A 112 -14.73 52.81 11.14
CA ASN A 112 -15.92 53.50 10.65
C ASN A 112 -16.76 54.08 11.80
N LEU A 113 -16.91 53.33 12.89
CA LEU A 113 -17.61 53.81 14.08
C LEU A 113 -16.91 55.02 14.69
N VAL A 114 -15.58 54.96 14.89
CA VAL A 114 -14.79 56.09 15.41
C VAL A 114 -14.93 57.31 14.51
N ALA A 115 -14.82 57.15 13.19
CA ALA A 115 -15.00 58.23 12.23
C ALA A 115 -16.40 58.87 12.33
N SER A 116 -17.47 58.05 12.42
CA SER A 116 -18.85 58.55 12.55
C SER A 116 -19.11 59.34 13.84
N VAL A 117 -18.49 58.91 14.95
CA VAL A 117 -18.67 59.55 16.27
C VAL A 117 -17.85 60.84 16.37
N SER A 118 -16.69 60.90 15.71
CA SER A 118 -15.82 62.08 15.71
C SER A 118 -16.43 63.32 15.01
N CYS A 119 -17.47 63.15 14.19
CA CYS A 119 -18.15 64.23 13.48
C CYS A 119 -19.39 64.79 14.21
N ALA A 120 -19.75 64.28 15.39
CA ALA A 120 -20.98 64.66 16.09
C ALA A 120 -20.78 65.74 17.18
N GLY A 121 -20.88 67.03 16.77
CA GLY A 121 -21.33 68.12 17.65
C GLY A 121 -20.32 69.21 18.03
N THR A 122 -20.82 70.46 18.11
CA THR A 122 -20.09 71.71 18.42
C THR A 122 -19.88 71.96 19.93
N ASP A 123 -20.24 71.01 20.80
CA ASP A 123 -20.21 71.20 22.25
C ASP A 123 -18.84 70.81 22.85
N THR A 124 -17.94 71.80 22.87
CA THR A 124 -16.54 71.70 23.32
C THR A 124 -16.36 71.09 24.73
N ALA A 125 -17.31 71.29 25.64
CA ALA A 125 -17.24 70.75 27.00
C ALA A 125 -17.58 69.25 27.07
N ALA A 126 -18.42 68.74 26.15
CA ALA A 126 -18.69 67.32 26.00
C ALA A 126 -17.53 66.61 25.28
N VAL A 127 -16.94 67.27 24.28
CA VAL A 127 -15.75 66.80 23.56
C VAL A 127 -14.54 66.64 24.49
N ALA A 128 -14.28 67.63 25.36
CA ALA A 128 -13.18 67.57 26.33
C ALA A 128 -13.36 66.44 27.37
N ARG A 129 -14.59 66.18 27.82
CA ARG A 129 -14.90 65.03 28.71
C ARG A 129 -14.82 63.68 27.98
N GLY A 130 -15.05 63.67 26.67
CA GLY A 130 -14.93 62.48 25.83
C GLY A 130 -13.49 62.10 25.48
N GLU A 131 -12.55 63.04 25.48
CA GLU A 131 -11.17 62.80 25.01
C GLU A 131 -10.44 61.68 25.78
N THR A 132 -10.58 61.65 27.11
CA THR A 132 -10.00 60.61 27.95
C THR A 132 -10.62 59.23 27.67
N ALA A 133 -11.93 59.19 27.41
CA ALA A 133 -12.64 57.97 27.04
C ALA A 133 -12.24 57.48 25.65
N THR A 134 -12.04 58.39 24.69
CA THR A 134 -11.56 58.08 23.34
C THR A 134 -10.13 57.53 23.36
N ARG A 135 -9.21 58.12 24.17
CA ARG A 135 -7.86 57.54 24.34
C ARG A 135 -7.90 56.15 24.96
N ALA A 136 -8.73 55.94 25.99
CA ALA A 136 -8.89 54.62 26.60
C ALA A 136 -9.45 53.60 25.59
N ALA A 137 -10.43 54.00 24.76
CA ALA A 137 -10.99 53.15 23.71
C ALA A 137 -9.93 52.80 22.64
N MET A 138 -9.12 53.75 22.19
CA MET A 138 -8.05 53.49 21.21
C MET A 138 -7.02 52.48 21.74
N VAL A 139 -6.61 52.61 23.02
CA VAL A 139 -5.69 51.64 23.65
C VAL A 139 -6.35 50.27 23.76
N LEU A 140 -7.63 50.19 24.15
CA LEU A 140 -8.35 48.93 24.22
C LEU A 140 -8.45 48.25 22.85
N SER A 141 -8.70 49.02 21.79
CA SER A 141 -8.74 48.53 20.41
C SER A 141 -7.38 47.97 19.95
N ASP A 142 -6.26 48.67 20.23
CA ASP A 142 -4.92 48.16 19.92
C ASP A 142 -4.60 46.87 20.71
N LEU A 143 -4.96 46.83 21.99
CA LEU A 143 -4.79 45.62 22.80
C LEU A 143 -5.63 44.45 22.27
N LEU A 144 -6.88 44.71 21.87
CA LEU A 144 -7.75 43.69 21.29
C LEU A 144 -7.16 43.15 19.98
N ALA A 145 -6.66 44.03 19.11
CA ALA A 145 -6.04 43.64 17.85
C ALA A 145 -4.79 42.77 18.05
N ARG A 146 -3.93 43.14 19.01
CA ARG A 146 -2.75 42.32 19.38
C ARG A 146 -3.14 40.98 20.00
N ALA A 147 -4.16 40.98 20.86
CA ALA A 147 -4.65 39.76 21.50
C ALA A 147 -5.25 38.81 20.47
N ASP A 148 -6.07 39.30 19.55
CA ASP A 148 -6.66 38.52 18.45
C ASP A 148 -5.58 37.97 17.52
N ALA A 149 -4.64 38.81 17.08
CA ALA A 149 -3.51 38.36 16.27
C ALA A 149 -2.70 37.26 16.97
N ARG A 150 -2.50 37.36 18.29
CA ARG A 150 -1.78 36.34 19.04
C ARG A 150 -2.59 35.06 19.22
N ALA A 151 -3.90 35.18 19.47
CA ALA A 151 -4.82 34.06 19.52
C ALA A 151 -4.84 33.30 18.18
N GLY A 152 -4.87 34.01 17.05
CA GLY A 152 -4.81 33.42 15.71
C GLY A 152 -3.50 32.67 15.44
N GLN A 153 -2.35 33.22 15.87
CA GLN A 153 -1.07 32.50 15.76
C GLN A 153 -1.03 31.23 16.60
N LEU A 154 -1.57 31.27 17.82
CA LEU A 154 -1.67 30.12 18.71
C LEU A 154 -2.62 29.07 18.14
N ALA A 155 -3.77 29.47 17.60
CA ALA A 155 -4.72 28.58 16.93
C ALA A 155 -4.06 27.87 15.74
N LYS A 156 -3.38 28.62 14.85
CA LYS A 156 -2.62 28.05 13.71
C LYS A 156 -1.56 27.04 14.17
N ALA A 157 -0.85 27.31 15.26
CA ALA A 157 0.14 26.40 15.81
C ALA A 157 -0.50 25.13 16.40
N TYR A 158 -1.59 25.31 17.15
CA TYR A 158 -2.32 24.22 17.78
C TYR A 158 -2.97 23.30 16.75
N ASP A 159 -3.62 23.85 15.72
CA ASP A 159 -4.20 23.06 14.63
C ASP A 159 -3.16 22.22 13.91
N ARG A 160 -1.98 22.80 13.61
CA ARG A 160 -0.87 22.04 13.01
C ARG A 160 -0.38 20.93 13.93
N ALA A 161 -0.20 21.21 15.22
CA ALA A 161 0.24 20.22 16.19
C ALA A 161 -0.78 19.08 16.32
N LYS A 162 -2.08 19.41 16.40
CA LYS A 162 -3.17 18.45 16.46
C LYS A 162 -3.22 17.57 15.21
N ILE A 163 -3.18 18.17 14.02
CA ILE A 163 -3.20 17.41 12.76
C ILE A 163 -1.97 16.49 12.66
N ALA A 164 -0.80 16.95 13.08
CA ALA A 164 0.40 16.11 13.10
C ALA A 164 0.28 14.96 14.11
N GLY A 165 -0.29 15.22 15.29
CA GLY A 165 -0.58 14.20 16.30
C GLY A 165 -1.58 13.16 15.82
N ASP A 166 -2.69 13.60 15.22
CA ASP A 166 -3.73 12.72 14.66
C ASP A 166 -3.16 11.86 13.53
N GLN A 167 -2.30 12.43 12.67
CA GLN A 167 -1.60 11.65 11.64
C GLN A 167 -0.70 10.58 12.27
N CYS A 168 0.11 10.97 13.26
CA CYS A 168 1.02 10.06 13.95
C CYS A 168 0.27 8.90 14.62
N ALA A 169 -0.84 9.19 15.28
CA ALA A 169 -1.69 8.19 15.91
C ALA A 169 -2.26 7.20 14.88
N LYS A 170 -2.78 7.69 13.75
CA LYS A 170 -3.32 6.83 12.69
C LYS A 170 -2.26 5.93 12.05
N GLU A 171 -1.08 6.49 11.74
CA GLU A 171 0.05 5.72 11.21
C GLU A 171 0.53 4.66 12.22
N TYR A 172 0.55 5.01 13.52
CA TYR A 172 0.90 4.08 14.59
C TYR A 172 -0.11 2.94 14.73
N ASP A 173 -1.41 3.24 14.76
CA ASP A 173 -2.46 2.23 14.85
C ASP A 173 -2.34 1.23 13.69
N TYR A 174 -2.12 1.74 12.49
CA TYR A 174 -1.84 0.94 11.29
C TYR A 174 -0.57 0.07 11.41
N LEU A 175 0.57 0.64 11.85
CA LEU A 175 1.80 -0.14 12.05
C LEU A 175 1.64 -1.21 13.14
N SER A 176 0.81 -0.94 14.14
CA SER A 176 0.54 -1.85 15.25
C SER A 176 -0.53 -2.91 14.94
N GLY A 177 -1.22 -2.80 13.79
CA GLY A 177 -2.28 -3.73 13.37
C GLY A 177 -3.53 -3.68 14.25
N ARG A 178 -3.79 -2.56 14.92
CA ARG A 178 -4.98 -2.32 15.75
C ARG A 178 -6.11 -1.70 14.93
#